data_AF-A0A7C4JS13-F1
#
_entry.id   AF-A0A7C4JS13-F1
#
_cell.length_a   1.000
_cell.length_b   1.000
_cell.length_c   1.000
_cell.angle_alpha   90.00
_cell.angle_beta   90.00
_cell.angle_gamma   90.00
#
_symmetry.space_group_name_H-M   'P 1'
#
loop_
_entity.id
_entity.type
_entity.pdbx_description
1 polymer ?
#
loop_
_entity_poly.entity_id
_entity_poly.type
_entity_poly.pdbx_seq_one_letter_code
_entity_poly.pdbx_strand_id
1 'polypeptide(L)'
;MDTKKVNRKTIEALIKAGAFDSLEPNRAKLMHNLPSVLSISNQTKFSILFKQVSLLSLDKTFNLEEVPPWDLDETLNFEKSALGFYLTDHPMRRFRKWINIFSSYYVEKIKEIEEGTKIIVAGVISEIKVKNTRNGEKMAIIKIEDEKSSLKALVFPDLYNQYIHLLKEGAMLWFKGEVDKEEENKVLLIEDLAELKDLKFFKDGKLNVLFSSENFKEEKLEYFKNFLIKEENLESGLPIQLYLKYPDYLVCFEINGYKIDPSYEHLSLLLDTFEEIHLKVIFS
;
A
#
# COMPACT_ATOMS: atom_id res chain seq x y z
N MET A 1 -3.35 36.79 -13.75
CA MET A 1 -2.08 36.03 -13.74
C MET A 1 -1.27 36.33 -14.98
N ASP A 2 -0.02 36.75 -14.89
CA ASP A 2 0.83 36.92 -16.08
C ASP A 2 1.23 35.54 -16.65
N THR A 3 0.71 35.20 -17.82
CA THR A 3 0.99 33.93 -18.52
C THR A 3 2.43 33.84 -19.04
N LYS A 4 3.22 34.92 -18.93
CA LYS A 4 4.68 34.87 -19.16
C LYS A 4 5.46 34.26 -17.99
N LYS A 5 4.90 34.23 -16.76
CA LYS A 5 5.60 33.74 -15.55
C LYS A 5 5.21 32.32 -15.15
N VAL A 6 3.99 31.89 -15.42
CA VAL A 6 3.50 30.54 -15.11
C VAL A 6 2.78 30.00 -16.33
N ASN A 7 3.31 28.92 -16.91
CA ASN A 7 2.70 28.28 -18.08
C ASN A 7 1.62 27.27 -17.64
N ARG A 8 0.77 26.84 -18.59
CA ARG A 8 -0.32 25.89 -18.32
C ARG A 8 0.18 24.60 -17.65
N LYS A 9 1.30 24.04 -18.11
CA LYS A 9 1.88 22.82 -17.52
C LYS A 9 2.26 23.01 -16.05
N THR A 10 2.75 24.18 -15.67
CA THR A 10 3.05 24.50 -14.27
C THR A 10 1.79 24.52 -13.41
N ILE A 11 0.68 25.10 -13.92
CA ILE A 11 -0.60 25.11 -13.20
C ILE A 11 -1.15 23.68 -13.06
N GLU A 12 -1.08 22.88 -14.12
CA GLU A 12 -1.47 21.47 -14.08
C GLU A 12 -0.66 20.68 -13.03
N ALA A 13 0.66 20.90 -12.97
CA ALA A 13 1.51 20.29 -11.96
C ALA A 13 1.16 20.74 -10.53
N LEU A 14 0.85 22.03 -10.32
CA LEU A 14 0.44 22.57 -9.02
C LEU A 14 -0.92 22.01 -8.56
N ILE A 15 -1.88 21.85 -9.48
CA ILE A 15 -3.16 21.20 -9.17
C ILE A 15 -2.92 19.74 -8.78
N LYS A 16 -2.11 19.01 -9.55
CA LYS A 16 -1.76 17.60 -9.27
C LYS A 16 -1.04 17.44 -7.93
N ALA A 17 -0.18 18.38 -7.57
CA ALA A 17 0.54 18.44 -6.31
C ALA A 17 -0.31 18.87 -5.10
N GLY A 18 -1.57 19.29 -5.30
CA GLY A 18 -2.46 19.70 -4.22
C GLY A 18 -2.31 21.14 -3.74
N ALA A 19 -1.57 21.98 -4.46
CA ALA A 19 -1.37 23.39 -4.08
C ALA A 19 -2.66 24.22 -4.06
N PHE A 20 -3.74 23.72 -4.68
CA PHE A 20 -5.04 24.39 -4.78
C PHE A 20 -6.14 23.73 -3.94
N ASP A 21 -5.82 22.74 -3.11
CA ASP A 21 -6.83 21.98 -2.34
C ASP A 21 -7.62 22.86 -1.36
N SER A 22 -7.02 23.95 -0.87
CA SER A 22 -7.71 24.94 -0.03
C SER A 22 -8.76 25.76 -0.78
N LEU A 23 -8.69 25.84 -2.12
CA LEU A 23 -9.69 26.52 -2.95
C LEU A 23 -10.82 25.59 -3.38
N GLU A 24 -10.45 24.39 -3.82
CA GLU A 24 -11.38 23.34 -4.24
C GLU A 24 -10.71 21.98 -4.01
N PRO A 25 -11.22 21.15 -3.08
CA PRO A 25 -10.63 19.84 -2.79
C PRO A 25 -10.73 18.87 -3.97
N ASN A 26 -11.68 19.06 -4.88
CA ASN A 26 -11.79 18.23 -6.07
C ASN A 26 -10.78 18.66 -7.15
N ARG A 27 -9.57 18.09 -7.10
CA ARG A 27 -8.50 18.35 -8.08
C ARG A 27 -8.91 18.00 -9.52
N ALA A 28 -9.77 17.00 -9.72
CA ALA A 28 -10.29 16.63 -11.03
C ALA A 28 -11.12 17.75 -11.65
N LYS A 29 -11.94 18.41 -10.82
CA LYS A 29 -12.73 19.58 -11.20
C LYS A 29 -11.87 20.76 -11.60
N LEU A 30 -10.81 21.05 -10.85
CA LEU A 30 -9.85 22.09 -11.21
C LEU A 30 -9.17 21.78 -12.54
N MET A 31 -8.77 20.52 -12.77
CA MET A 31 -8.12 20.09 -14.00
C MET A 31 -9.05 20.16 -15.22
N HIS A 32 -10.28 19.68 -15.09
CA HIS A 32 -11.30 19.68 -16.14
C HIS A 32 -11.65 21.09 -16.60
N ASN A 33 -11.81 22.01 -15.64
CA ASN A 33 -12.20 23.39 -15.92
C ASN A 33 -11.03 24.31 -16.28
N LEU A 34 -9.77 23.87 -16.11
CA LEU A 34 -8.58 24.69 -16.36
C LEU A 34 -8.53 25.33 -17.77
N PRO A 35 -8.86 24.63 -18.88
CA PRO A 35 -8.87 25.23 -20.21
C PRO A 35 -9.84 26.41 -20.32
N SER A 36 -11.03 26.25 -19.72
CA SER A 36 -12.08 27.28 -19.69
C SER A 36 -11.68 28.48 -18.83
N VAL A 37 -11.06 28.24 -17.67
CA VAL A 37 -10.51 29.30 -16.82
C VAL A 37 -9.43 30.10 -17.57
N LEU A 38 -8.50 29.41 -18.23
CA LEU A 38 -7.40 30.06 -18.95
C LEU A 38 -7.89 30.89 -20.14
N SER A 39 -8.87 30.41 -20.90
CA SER A 39 -9.43 31.14 -22.05
C SER A 39 -10.10 32.46 -21.61
N ILE A 40 -10.89 32.42 -20.55
CA ILE A 40 -11.54 33.61 -19.96
C ILE A 40 -10.50 34.57 -19.40
N SER A 41 -9.48 34.06 -18.69
CA SER A 41 -8.40 34.90 -18.13
C SER A 41 -7.63 35.65 -19.22
N ASN A 42 -7.49 35.04 -20.41
CA ASN A 42 -6.87 35.70 -21.54
C ASN A 42 -7.81 36.72 -22.16
N GLN A 43 -9.08 36.38 -22.39
CA GLN A 43 -10.07 37.33 -22.92
C GLN A 43 -10.23 38.57 -22.03
N THR A 44 -10.22 38.41 -20.70
CA THR A 44 -10.26 39.52 -19.75
C THR A 44 -8.99 40.37 -19.78
N LYS A 45 -7.79 39.78 -19.90
CA LYS A 45 -6.58 40.58 -20.13
C LYS A 45 -6.64 41.35 -21.43
N PHE A 46 -7.09 40.70 -22.52
CA PHE A 46 -7.27 41.34 -23.82
C PHE A 46 -8.26 42.51 -23.71
N SER A 47 -9.43 42.34 -23.08
CA SER A 47 -10.41 43.43 -22.92
C SER A 47 -9.88 44.59 -22.06
N ILE A 48 -9.12 44.30 -21.00
CA ILE A 48 -8.46 45.31 -20.16
C ILE A 48 -7.37 46.06 -20.93
N LEU A 49 -6.52 45.35 -21.70
CA LEU A 49 -5.44 45.95 -22.51
C LEU A 49 -5.99 46.82 -23.65
N PHE A 50 -7.13 46.45 -24.22
CA PHE A 50 -7.77 47.17 -25.32
C PHE A 50 -8.83 48.19 -24.87
N LYS A 51 -8.96 48.48 -23.56
CA LYS A 51 -9.92 49.44 -22.96
C LYS A 51 -11.37 49.27 -23.43
N GLN A 52 -11.75 48.08 -23.88
CA GLN A 52 -13.16 47.73 -24.09
C GLN A 52 -13.71 47.17 -22.78
N VAL A 53 -14.24 48.07 -21.93
CA VAL A 53 -15.03 47.66 -20.77
C VAL A 53 -16.39 47.20 -21.28
N SER A 54 -16.53 45.89 -21.52
CA SER A 54 -17.84 45.31 -21.77
C SER A 54 -18.64 45.34 -20.46
N LEU A 55 -19.57 46.31 -20.37
CA LEU A 55 -20.50 46.48 -19.23
C LEU A 55 -21.45 45.29 -19.00
N LEU A 56 -21.42 44.29 -19.89
CA LEU A 56 -22.20 43.04 -19.81
C LEU A 56 -21.46 41.90 -19.09
N SER A 57 -20.28 42.16 -18.52
CA SER A 57 -19.41 41.10 -17.97
C SER A 57 -19.53 40.87 -16.47
N LEU A 58 -20.36 41.65 -15.77
CA LEU A 58 -20.30 41.76 -14.30
C LEU A 58 -20.89 40.56 -13.55
N ASP A 59 -21.74 39.73 -14.19
CA ASP A 59 -22.46 38.64 -13.53
C ASP A 59 -22.31 37.27 -14.21
N LYS A 60 -21.09 36.93 -14.68
CA LYS A 60 -20.79 35.51 -14.89
C LYS A 60 -20.23 34.94 -13.59
N THR A 61 -21.12 34.51 -12.71
CA THR A 61 -20.77 33.50 -11.70
C THR A 61 -20.14 32.34 -12.45
N PHE A 62 -18.81 32.22 -12.31
CA PHE A 62 -18.04 31.20 -12.98
C PHE A 62 -18.30 29.88 -12.25
N ASN A 63 -19.34 29.18 -12.69
CA ASN A 63 -19.68 27.87 -12.17
C ASN A 63 -18.76 26.85 -12.84
N LEU A 64 -17.85 26.30 -12.05
CA LEU A 64 -17.05 25.14 -12.43
C LEU A 64 -17.99 23.97 -12.71
N GLU A 65 -17.81 23.29 -13.86
CA GLU A 65 -18.52 22.05 -14.12
C GLU A 65 -18.12 21.01 -13.07
N GLU A 66 -19.10 20.42 -12.40
CA GLU A 66 -18.88 19.35 -11.44
C GLU A 66 -18.47 18.08 -12.18
N VAL A 67 -17.43 17.42 -11.66
CA VAL A 67 -16.95 16.13 -12.14
C VAL A 67 -16.66 15.25 -10.93
N PRO A 68 -16.81 13.92 -11.04
CA PRO A 68 -16.39 13.03 -9.97
C PRO A 68 -14.91 13.25 -9.64
N PRO A 69 -14.52 13.16 -8.35
CA PRO A 69 -13.11 13.24 -7.97
C PRO A 69 -12.34 12.07 -8.59
N TRP A 70 -11.03 12.28 -8.78
CA TRP A 70 -10.12 11.19 -9.15
C TRP A 70 -10.21 10.07 -8.12
N ASP A 71 -9.98 8.84 -8.59
CA ASP A 71 -9.75 7.77 -7.63
C ASP A 71 -8.44 8.02 -6.86
N LEU A 72 -8.25 7.29 -5.77
CA LEU A 72 -7.06 7.48 -4.95
C LEU A 72 -5.78 7.06 -5.70
N ASP A 73 -5.82 6.09 -6.63
CA ASP A 73 -4.62 5.66 -7.37
C ASP A 73 -4.19 6.74 -8.37
N GLU A 74 -5.13 7.32 -9.11
CA GLU A 74 -4.93 8.46 -10.00
C GLU A 74 -4.36 9.64 -9.23
N THR A 75 -4.93 9.97 -8.06
CA THR A 75 -4.44 11.05 -7.21
C THR A 75 -2.99 10.81 -6.77
N LEU A 76 -2.68 9.61 -6.28
CA LEU A 76 -1.33 9.24 -5.83
C LEU A 76 -0.32 9.23 -6.98
N ASN A 77 -0.72 8.74 -8.16
CA ASN A 77 0.12 8.78 -9.35
C ASN A 77 0.42 10.22 -9.78
N PHE A 78 -0.57 11.12 -9.72
CA PHE A 78 -0.38 12.53 -10.01
C PHE A 78 0.56 13.20 -9.01
N GLU A 79 0.42 12.91 -7.71
CA GLU A 79 1.35 13.41 -6.68
C GLU A 79 2.78 12.92 -6.92
N LYS A 80 2.96 11.62 -7.11
CA LYS A 80 4.28 11.04 -7.39
C LYS A 80 4.92 11.67 -8.62
N SER A 81 4.14 11.90 -9.68
CA SER A 81 4.63 12.54 -10.90
C SER A 81 4.99 14.02 -10.73
N ALA A 82 4.26 14.75 -9.87
CA ALA A 82 4.42 16.19 -9.70
C ALA A 82 5.45 16.55 -8.62
N LEU A 83 5.51 15.77 -7.54
CA LEU A 83 6.33 16.03 -6.35
C LEU A 83 7.52 15.07 -6.22
N GLY A 84 7.47 13.90 -6.87
CA GLY A 84 8.46 12.83 -6.68
C GLY A 84 8.21 11.96 -5.44
N PHE A 85 7.19 12.26 -4.64
CA PHE A 85 6.75 11.50 -3.46
C PHE A 85 5.24 11.60 -3.29
N TYR A 86 4.64 10.75 -2.45
CA TYR A 86 3.22 10.78 -2.14
C TYR A 86 2.97 11.75 -0.97
N LEU A 87 2.08 12.73 -1.15
CA LEU A 87 1.81 13.78 -0.16
C LEU A 87 0.56 13.46 0.67
N THR A 88 -0.49 12.95 0.03
CA THR A 88 -1.79 12.72 0.68
C THR A 88 -1.86 11.37 1.37
N ASP A 89 -1.32 10.31 0.75
CA ASP A 89 -1.44 8.96 1.28
C ASP A 89 -0.35 8.01 0.76
N HIS A 90 0.00 6.96 1.50
CA HIS A 90 0.92 5.94 0.99
C HIS A 90 0.12 4.86 0.23
N PRO A 91 0.56 4.37 -0.95
CA PRO A 91 -0.15 3.34 -1.71
C PRO A 91 -0.48 2.08 -0.89
N MET A 92 0.36 1.76 0.08
CA MET A 92 0.20 0.60 0.96
C MET A 92 -0.92 0.76 2.00
N ARG A 93 -1.46 1.97 2.24
CA ARG A 93 -2.50 2.17 3.25
C ARG A 93 -3.74 1.33 2.98
N ARG A 94 -4.08 1.12 1.70
CA ARG A 94 -5.17 0.23 1.27
C ARG A 94 -4.99 -1.21 1.75
N PHE A 95 -3.74 -1.63 1.91
CA PHE A 95 -3.36 -2.96 2.37
C PHE A 95 -2.99 -3.01 3.85
N ARG A 96 -3.13 -1.90 4.59
CA ARG A 96 -2.71 -1.79 6.00
C ARG A 96 -3.31 -2.90 6.87
N LYS A 97 -4.57 -3.28 6.62
CA LYS A 97 -5.25 -4.42 7.29
C LYS A 97 -4.44 -5.70 7.11
N TRP A 98 -4.08 -6.03 5.87
CA TRP A 98 -3.29 -7.21 5.52
C TRP A 98 -1.86 -7.15 6.04
N ILE A 99 -1.21 -6.00 5.91
CA ILE A 99 0.14 -5.75 6.42
C ILE A 99 0.20 -6.00 7.93
N ASN A 100 -0.80 -5.55 8.69
CA ASN A 100 -0.84 -5.81 10.13
C ASN A 100 -0.96 -7.31 10.47
N ILE A 101 -1.76 -8.04 9.70
CA ILE A 101 -2.00 -9.47 9.91
C ILE A 101 -0.75 -10.29 9.57
N PHE A 102 -0.14 -10.01 8.42
CA PHE A 102 0.86 -10.88 7.81
C PHE A 102 2.32 -10.41 7.95
N SER A 103 2.56 -9.11 8.09
CA SER A 103 3.92 -8.58 8.29
C SER A 103 4.43 -8.90 9.69
N SER A 104 5.67 -9.36 9.82
CA SER A 104 6.32 -9.56 11.11
C SER A 104 6.50 -8.23 11.83
N TYR A 105 7.02 -7.22 11.10
CA TYR A 105 7.33 -5.90 11.63
C TYR A 105 7.04 -4.80 10.60
N TYR A 106 6.97 -3.55 11.05
CA TYR A 106 7.13 -2.38 10.18
C TYR A 106 8.61 -2.14 9.91
N VAL A 107 8.95 -1.52 8.77
CA VAL A 107 10.34 -1.31 8.34
C VAL A 107 11.14 -0.51 9.37
N GLU A 108 10.48 0.47 10.02
CA GLU A 108 11.03 1.28 11.09
C GLU A 108 11.67 0.45 12.23
N LYS A 109 11.04 -0.68 12.61
CA LYS A 109 11.48 -1.51 13.75
C LYS A 109 12.63 -2.44 13.41
N ILE A 110 12.93 -2.65 12.13
CA ILE A 110 13.95 -3.63 11.71
C ILE A 110 15.34 -3.25 12.22
N LYS A 111 15.60 -1.96 12.45
CA LYS A 111 16.87 -1.47 13.00
C LYS A 111 17.18 -2.05 14.39
N GLU A 112 16.16 -2.42 15.14
CA GLU A 112 16.26 -2.96 16.51
C GLU A 112 16.27 -4.49 16.54
N ILE A 113 16.10 -5.15 15.39
CA ILE A 113 16.02 -6.61 15.30
C ILE A 113 17.43 -7.22 15.29
N GLU A 114 17.55 -8.36 15.98
CA GLU A 114 18.79 -9.14 16.04
C GLU A 114 19.18 -9.71 14.68
N GLU A 115 20.49 -9.81 14.46
CA GLU A 115 21.06 -10.39 13.23
C GLU A 115 20.73 -11.88 13.14
N GLY A 116 20.47 -12.36 11.93
CA GLY A 116 20.03 -13.73 11.69
C GLY A 116 18.52 -13.95 11.87
N THR A 117 17.77 -12.93 12.32
CA THR A 117 16.31 -13.06 12.45
C THR A 117 15.65 -13.06 11.08
N LYS A 118 14.85 -14.09 10.80
CA LYS A 118 14.01 -14.15 9.60
C LYS A 118 12.71 -13.39 9.82
N ILE A 119 12.40 -12.50 8.88
CA ILE A 119 11.21 -11.66 8.94
C ILE A 119 10.50 -11.64 7.59
N ILE A 120 9.20 -11.35 7.61
CA ILE A 120 8.45 -10.99 6.42
C ILE A 120 7.97 -9.57 6.58
N VAL A 121 8.22 -8.73 5.58
CA VAL A 121 7.77 -7.34 5.55
C VAL A 121 7.11 -6.99 4.23
N ALA A 122 6.16 -6.07 4.28
CA ALA A 122 5.60 -5.46 3.07
C ALA A 122 6.32 -4.15 2.77
N GLY A 123 6.48 -3.82 1.49
CA GLY A 123 6.99 -2.52 1.09
C GLY A 123 6.78 -2.20 -0.38
N VAL A 124 7.04 -0.94 -0.73
CA VAL A 124 7.20 -0.47 -2.10
C VAL A 124 8.68 -0.43 -2.45
N ILE A 125 9.06 -0.91 -3.63
CA ILE A 125 10.42 -0.69 -4.14
C ILE A 125 10.55 0.76 -4.60
N SER A 126 11.36 1.57 -3.92
CA SER A 126 11.59 2.97 -4.29
C SER A 126 12.84 3.20 -5.13
N GLU A 127 13.79 2.25 -5.15
CA GLU A 127 15.00 2.31 -5.96
C GLU A 127 15.51 0.90 -6.28
N ILE A 128 16.05 0.69 -7.49
CA ILE A 128 16.70 -0.57 -7.89
C ILE A 128 18.08 -0.29 -8.49
N LYS A 129 19.10 -0.97 -7.97
CA LYS A 129 20.46 -0.98 -8.52
C LYS A 129 20.89 -2.40 -8.85
N VAL A 130 20.88 -2.73 -10.14
CA VAL A 130 21.41 -4.00 -10.64
C VAL A 130 22.94 -3.94 -10.62
N LYS A 131 23.57 -4.95 -10.03
CA LYS A 131 25.03 -5.12 -9.98
C LYS A 131 25.41 -6.50 -10.46
N ASN A 132 26.62 -6.64 -10.94
CA ASN A 132 27.21 -7.96 -11.17
C ASN A 132 27.99 -8.38 -9.93
N THR A 133 27.86 -9.65 -9.54
CA THR A 133 28.73 -10.28 -8.54
C THR A 133 30.15 -10.39 -9.09
N ARG A 134 31.09 -10.82 -8.24
CA ARG A 134 32.48 -11.09 -8.68
C ARG A 134 32.56 -12.14 -9.79
N ASN A 135 31.56 -13.03 -9.86
CA ASN A 135 31.46 -14.10 -10.86
C ASN A 135 30.71 -13.66 -12.12
N GLY A 136 30.25 -12.40 -12.20
CA GLY A 136 29.55 -11.85 -13.36
C GLY A 136 28.03 -12.04 -13.35
N GLU A 137 27.48 -12.68 -12.33
CA GLU A 137 26.03 -12.92 -12.22
C GLU A 137 25.30 -11.66 -11.73
N LYS A 138 24.08 -11.44 -12.19
CA LYS A 138 23.31 -10.25 -11.81
C LYS A 138 22.66 -10.44 -10.43
N MET A 139 22.83 -9.46 -9.56
CA MET A 139 22.11 -9.28 -8.31
C MET A 139 21.46 -7.89 -8.29
N ALA A 140 20.48 -7.67 -7.41
CA ALA A 140 19.89 -6.34 -7.21
C ALA A 140 20.06 -5.88 -5.77
N ILE A 141 20.41 -4.60 -5.62
CA ILE A 141 20.25 -3.86 -4.38
C ILE A 141 19.01 -3.02 -4.55
N ILE A 142 18.01 -3.24 -3.69
CA ILE A 142 16.75 -2.50 -3.74
C ILE A 142 16.58 -1.68 -2.47
N LYS A 143 15.82 -0.59 -2.57
CA LYS A 143 15.33 0.16 -1.41
C LYS A 143 13.85 -0.12 -1.23
N ILE A 144 13.51 -0.68 -0.08
CA ILE A 144 12.14 -0.99 0.34
C ILE A 144 11.65 0.16 1.21
N GLU A 145 10.45 0.66 0.95
CA GLU A 145 9.83 1.77 1.66
C GLU A 145 8.44 1.38 2.16
N ASP A 146 8.14 1.72 3.41
CA ASP A 146 6.79 1.67 3.97
C ASP A 146 6.31 3.07 4.35
N GLU A 147 5.16 3.18 5.02
CA GLU A 147 4.57 4.47 5.43
C GLU A 147 5.47 5.30 6.37
N LYS A 148 6.50 4.69 6.98
CA LYS A 148 7.27 5.28 8.08
C LYS A 148 8.76 5.37 7.82
N SER A 149 9.31 4.42 7.08
CA SER A 149 10.75 4.26 6.93
C SER A 149 11.13 3.57 5.64
N SER A 150 12.43 3.48 5.41
CA SER A 150 13.00 2.72 4.31
C SER A 150 14.18 1.87 4.77
N LEU A 151 14.35 0.74 4.11
CA LEU A 151 15.40 -0.23 4.39
C LEU A 151 16.01 -0.71 3.07
N LYS A 152 17.33 -0.90 3.10
CA LYS A 152 18.05 -1.50 1.98
C LYS A 152 17.87 -3.01 2.03
N ALA A 153 17.67 -3.62 0.88
CA ALA A 153 17.58 -5.05 0.73
C ALA A 153 18.44 -5.55 -0.43
N LEU A 154 18.91 -6.79 -0.31
CA LEU A 154 19.77 -7.44 -1.27
C LEU A 154 19.09 -8.68 -1.83
N VAL A 155 19.00 -8.74 -3.15
CA VAL A 155 18.42 -9.85 -3.91
C VAL A 155 19.57 -10.56 -4.63
N PHE A 156 19.89 -11.76 -4.17
CA PHE A 156 20.96 -12.59 -4.73
C PHE A 156 20.62 -13.11 -6.15
N PRO A 157 21.61 -13.59 -6.93
CA PRO A 157 21.41 -13.90 -8.34
C PRO A 157 20.31 -14.89 -8.68
N ASP A 158 20.21 -16.00 -7.94
CA ASP A 158 19.17 -17.00 -8.16
C ASP A 158 17.78 -16.38 -8.03
N LEU A 159 17.57 -15.63 -6.95
CA LEU A 159 16.32 -14.95 -6.66
C LEU A 159 16.05 -13.81 -7.66
N TYR A 160 17.08 -13.08 -8.06
CA TYR A 160 16.97 -12.03 -9.07
C TYR A 160 16.48 -12.60 -10.39
N ASN A 161 17.08 -13.70 -10.87
CA ASN A 161 16.69 -14.33 -12.12
C ASN A 161 15.25 -14.87 -12.07
N GLN A 162 14.85 -15.45 -10.93
CA GLN A 162 13.49 -15.94 -10.73
C GLN A 162 12.44 -14.82 -10.73
N TYR A 163 12.73 -13.70 -10.06
CA TYR A 163 11.74 -12.66 -9.78
C TYR A 163 11.98 -11.32 -10.49
N ILE A 164 12.84 -11.26 -11.49
CA ILE A 164 13.14 -10.03 -12.26
C ILE A 164 11.88 -9.35 -12.80
N HIS A 165 10.83 -10.11 -13.10
CA HIS A 165 9.55 -9.60 -13.61
C HIS A 165 8.77 -8.78 -12.56
N LEU A 166 9.00 -9.03 -11.27
CA LEU A 166 8.40 -8.31 -10.13
C LEU A 166 9.26 -7.15 -9.62
N LEU A 167 10.58 -7.20 -9.85
CA LEU A 167 11.53 -6.17 -9.39
C LEU A 167 11.46 -4.90 -10.25
N LYS A 168 10.48 -4.04 -9.95
CA LYS A 168 10.27 -2.74 -10.61
C LYS A 168 10.06 -1.65 -9.56
N GLU A 169 10.53 -0.44 -9.84
CA GLU A 169 10.22 0.71 -8.99
C GLU A 169 8.69 0.94 -8.95
N GLY A 170 8.18 1.22 -7.75
CA GLY A 170 6.75 1.31 -7.47
C GLY A 170 6.05 -0.02 -7.21
N ALA A 171 6.70 -1.17 -7.42
CA ALA A 171 6.11 -2.47 -7.12
C ALA A 171 5.88 -2.64 -5.61
N MET A 172 4.66 -3.04 -5.23
CA MET A 172 4.27 -3.38 -3.87
C MET A 172 4.38 -4.89 -3.68
N LEU A 173 5.31 -5.32 -2.82
CA LEU A 173 5.62 -6.74 -2.64
C LEU A 173 5.68 -7.12 -1.15
N TRP A 174 5.53 -8.41 -0.90
CA TRP A 174 6.01 -9.07 0.29
C TRP A 174 7.48 -9.45 0.11
N PHE A 175 8.26 -9.29 1.18
CA PHE A 175 9.68 -9.58 1.23
C PHE A 175 9.94 -10.48 2.43
N LYS A 176 10.28 -11.74 2.17
CA LYS A 176 10.79 -12.67 3.18
C LYS A 176 12.31 -12.65 3.13
N GLY A 177 12.94 -12.44 4.27
CA GLY A 177 14.39 -12.35 4.32
C GLY A 177 14.96 -12.41 5.73
N GLU A 178 16.28 -12.47 5.77
CA GLU A 178 17.06 -12.50 7.00
C GLU A 178 17.68 -11.12 7.26
N VAL A 179 17.56 -10.64 8.50
CA VAL A 179 18.17 -9.37 8.92
C VAL A 179 19.67 -9.57 9.08
N ASP A 180 20.45 -8.80 8.33
CA ASP A 180 21.91 -8.80 8.39
C ASP A 180 22.44 -7.38 8.68
N LYS A 181 23.72 -7.31 9.06
CA LYS A 181 24.41 -6.06 9.36
C LYS A 181 25.13 -5.52 8.13
N GLU A 182 24.95 -4.23 7.88
CA GLU A 182 25.75 -3.50 6.91
C GLU A 182 26.33 -2.25 7.58
N GLU A 183 27.60 -2.33 7.99
CA GLU A 183 28.32 -1.25 8.70
C GLU A 183 27.56 -0.79 9.97
N GLU A 184 26.95 0.39 9.93
CA GLU A 184 26.14 0.98 11.01
C GLU A 184 24.63 0.80 10.82
N ASN A 185 24.19 0.20 9.71
CA ASN A 185 22.79 -0.02 9.37
C ASN A 185 22.44 -1.51 9.30
N LYS A 186 21.14 -1.81 9.22
CA LYS A 186 20.65 -3.15 8.87
C LYS A 186 20.37 -3.24 7.37
N VAL A 187 20.52 -4.44 6.83
CA VAL A 187 20.13 -4.81 5.48
C VAL A 187 19.26 -6.06 5.53
N LEU A 188 18.28 -6.18 4.66
CA LEU A 188 17.48 -7.39 4.52
C LEU A 188 18.03 -8.25 3.38
N LEU A 189 18.48 -9.46 3.69
CA LEU A 189 18.86 -10.46 2.70
C LEU A 189 17.60 -11.19 2.24
N ILE A 190 17.16 -10.94 1.00
CA ILE A 190 15.88 -11.47 0.52
C ILE A 190 16.05 -12.96 0.17
N GLU A 191 15.17 -13.78 0.73
CA GLU A 191 15.06 -15.21 0.47
C GLU A 191 13.89 -15.53 -0.46
N ASP A 192 12.79 -14.78 -0.36
CA ASP A 192 11.61 -14.95 -1.21
C ASP A 192 10.80 -13.66 -1.30
N LEU A 193 10.02 -13.51 -2.38
CA LEU A 193 9.18 -12.34 -2.58
C LEU A 193 7.93 -12.68 -3.40
N ALA A 194 6.86 -11.94 -3.17
CA ALA A 194 5.59 -12.11 -3.88
C ALA A 194 4.85 -10.79 -4.02
N GLU A 195 3.89 -10.73 -4.95
CA GLU A 195 2.99 -9.59 -5.05
C GLU A 195 2.21 -9.41 -3.74
N LEU A 196 1.94 -8.15 -3.35
CA LEU A 196 1.25 -7.87 -2.09
C LEU A 196 -0.15 -8.52 -2.00
N LYS A 197 -0.79 -8.79 -3.14
CA LYS A 197 -2.10 -9.48 -3.23
C LYS A 197 -2.00 -11.00 -3.11
N ASP A 198 -0.83 -11.58 -3.33
CA ASP A 198 -0.64 -13.02 -3.25
C ASP A 198 -0.41 -13.46 -1.79
N LEU A 199 -1.51 -13.61 -1.07
CA LEU A 199 -1.49 -14.07 0.32
C LEU A 199 -1.17 -15.58 0.45
N LYS A 200 -1.17 -16.35 -0.65
CA LYS A 200 -0.71 -17.75 -0.63
C LYS A 200 0.77 -17.87 -0.31
N PHE A 201 1.51 -16.77 -0.46
CA PHE A 201 2.89 -16.62 -0.01
C PHE A 201 3.10 -17.07 1.44
N PHE A 202 2.07 -16.95 2.28
CA PHE A 202 2.15 -17.25 3.71
C PHE A 202 1.81 -18.70 4.08
N LYS A 203 1.68 -19.61 3.11
CA LYS A 203 1.25 -21.02 3.32
C LYS A 203 1.97 -21.78 4.44
N ASP A 204 3.21 -21.42 4.77
CA ASP A 204 4.01 -22.07 5.81
C ASP A 204 3.78 -21.47 7.21
N GLY A 205 3.03 -20.37 7.31
CA GLY A 205 2.69 -19.72 8.57
C GLY A 205 1.45 -20.33 9.23
N LYS A 206 1.20 -19.95 10.48
CA LYS A 206 -0.03 -20.29 11.22
C LYS A 206 -0.88 -19.06 11.45
N LEU A 207 -2.18 -19.15 11.18
CA LEU A 207 -3.13 -18.07 11.42
C LEU A 207 -3.69 -18.15 12.83
N ASN A 208 -3.33 -17.18 13.66
CA ASN A 208 -3.91 -17.02 14.97
C ASN A 208 -5.19 -16.20 14.86
N VAL A 209 -6.28 -16.75 15.38
CA VAL A 209 -7.62 -16.15 15.37
C VAL A 209 -8.02 -15.89 16.80
N LEU A 210 -8.07 -14.62 17.20
CA LEU A 210 -8.43 -14.21 18.56
C LEU A 210 -9.89 -13.76 18.61
N PHE A 211 -10.67 -14.33 19.52
CA PHE A 211 -12.02 -13.88 19.88
C PHE A 211 -12.08 -13.36 21.32
N SER A 212 -12.94 -12.35 21.55
CA SER A 212 -13.37 -11.97 22.90
C SER A 212 -14.41 -12.94 23.43
N SER A 213 -14.26 -13.39 24.68
CA SER A 213 -15.18 -14.34 25.31
C SER A 213 -16.62 -13.85 25.39
N GLU A 214 -16.82 -12.53 25.50
CA GLU A 214 -18.15 -11.90 25.59
C GLU A 214 -19.00 -12.10 24.33
N ASN A 215 -18.33 -12.33 23.20
CA ASN A 215 -18.94 -12.36 21.88
C ASN A 215 -18.84 -13.72 21.20
N PHE A 216 -18.38 -14.76 21.92
CA PHE A 216 -18.21 -16.11 21.41
C PHE A 216 -19.39 -17.01 21.80
N LYS A 217 -20.47 -16.94 21.00
CA LYS A 217 -21.65 -17.81 21.12
C LYS A 217 -21.57 -19.01 20.18
N GLU A 218 -22.28 -20.09 20.51
CA GLU A 218 -22.33 -21.35 19.74
C GLU A 218 -22.71 -21.13 18.25
N GLU A 219 -23.65 -20.23 17.97
CA GLU A 219 -24.04 -19.87 16.59
C GLU A 219 -22.88 -19.29 15.76
N LYS A 220 -22.02 -18.46 16.37
CA LYS A 220 -20.85 -17.88 15.69
C LYS A 220 -19.75 -18.91 15.48
N LEU A 221 -19.63 -19.89 16.38
CA LEU A 221 -18.72 -21.03 16.24
C LEU A 221 -19.12 -21.91 15.05
N GLU A 222 -20.40 -22.21 14.93
CA GLU A 222 -20.96 -22.96 13.79
C GLU A 222 -20.70 -22.20 12.48
N TYR A 223 -20.92 -20.88 12.48
CA TYR A 223 -20.65 -20.04 11.32
C TYR A 223 -19.16 -19.98 10.98
N PHE A 224 -18.28 -19.83 11.97
CA PHE A 224 -16.83 -19.84 11.79
C PHE A 224 -16.34 -21.16 11.20
N LYS A 225 -16.91 -22.29 11.65
CA LYS A 225 -16.61 -23.62 11.12
C LYS A 225 -16.86 -23.73 9.61
N ASN A 226 -17.82 -22.98 9.06
CA ASN A 226 -18.06 -22.96 7.61
C ASN A 226 -16.95 -22.27 6.80
N PHE A 227 -16.14 -21.41 7.43
CA PHE A 227 -14.94 -20.84 6.82
C PHE A 227 -13.74 -21.78 6.89
N LEU A 228 -13.82 -22.82 7.71
CA LEU A 228 -12.78 -23.81 7.85
C LEU A 228 -12.90 -24.87 6.77
N ILE A 229 -11.77 -25.19 6.16
CA ILE A 229 -11.66 -26.23 5.14
C ILE A 229 -10.93 -27.41 5.79
N LYS A 230 -11.44 -28.62 5.56
CA LYS A 230 -10.72 -29.83 5.99
C LYS A 230 -9.38 -29.93 5.24
N GLU A 231 -8.34 -30.29 5.97
CA GLU A 231 -6.96 -30.32 5.48
C GLU A 231 -6.76 -31.17 4.21
N GLU A 232 -7.56 -32.22 4.03
CA GLU A 232 -7.53 -33.11 2.86
C GLU A 232 -7.95 -32.43 1.54
N ASN A 233 -8.66 -31.30 1.59
CA ASN A 233 -9.25 -30.66 0.43
C ASN A 233 -8.41 -29.50 -0.15
N LEU A 234 -7.26 -29.17 0.45
CA LEU A 234 -6.45 -28.02 0.04
C LEU A 234 -4.95 -28.38 0.08
N GLU A 235 -4.27 -28.34 -1.08
CA GLU A 235 -2.81 -28.52 -1.16
C GLU A 235 -2.04 -27.42 -0.41
N SER A 236 -2.64 -26.24 -0.21
CA SER A 236 -2.05 -25.11 0.50
C SER A 236 -3.10 -24.33 1.29
N GLY A 237 -3.06 -24.40 2.62
CA GLY A 237 -3.94 -23.64 3.51
C GLY A 237 -3.23 -23.31 4.82
N LEU A 238 -3.64 -22.22 5.46
CA LEU A 238 -3.05 -21.79 6.73
C LEU A 238 -3.64 -22.63 7.88
N PRO A 239 -2.82 -23.38 8.64
CA PRO A 239 -3.25 -23.96 9.90
C PRO A 239 -3.70 -22.87 10.87
N ILE A 240 -4.61 -23.22 11.79
CA ILE A 240 -5.30 -22.23 12.62
C ILE A 240 -5.09 -22.54 14.09
N GLN A 241 -4.79 -21.50 14.86
CA GLN A 241 -4.86 -21.54 16.31
C GLN A 241 -5.92 -20.55 16.78
N LEU A 242 -6.88 -21.05 17.56
CA LEU A 242 -7.97 -20.24 18.07
C LEU A 242 -7.63 -19.79 19.49
N TYR A 243 -7.68 -18.48 19.72
CA TYR A 243 -7.47 -17.90 21.03
C TYR A 243 -8.78 -17.29 21.54
N LEU A 244 -9.19 -17.65 22.75
CA LEU A 244 -10.30 -17.01 23.46
C LEU A 244 -9.76 -16.15 24.59
N LYS A 245 -9.98 -14.84 24.48
CA LYS A 245 -9.59 -13.87 25.50
C LYS A 245 -10.74 -13.69 26.48
N TYR A 246 -10.50 -14.13 27.71
CA TYR A 246 -11.31 -13.80 28.87
C TYR A 246 -10.68 -12.60 29.60
N PRO A 247 -11.38 -11.94 30.54
CA PRO A 247 -10.83 -10.81 31.30
C PRO A 247 -9.49 -11.13 31.98
N ASP A 248 -9.35 -12.33 32.54
CA ASP A 248 -8.21 -12.71 33.40
C ASP A 248 -7.25 -13.74 32.77
N TYR A 249 -7.62 -14.37 31.67
CA TYR A 249 -6.82 -15.42 31.04
C TYR A 249 -7.07 -15.56 29.54
N LEU A 250 -6.12 -16.18 28.84
CA LEU A 250 -6.18 -16.48 27.41
C LEU A 250 -6.16 -17.99 27.23
N VAL A 251 -7.18 -18.54 26.57
CA VAL A 251 -7.25 -19.97 26.24
C VAL A 251 -6.86 -20.16 24.78
N CYS A 252 -5.92 -21.06 24.52
CA CYS A 252 -5.52 -21.46 23.17
C CYS A 252 -6.11 -22.83 22.85
N PHE A 253 -6.76 -22.94 21.70
CA PHE A 253 -7.24 -24.19 21.12
C PHE A 253 -6.46 -24.47 19.84
N GLU A 254 -5.81 -25.62 19.79
CA GLU A 254 -5.24 -26.15 18.56
C GLU A 254 -6.34 -26.86 17.77
N ILE A 255 -6.65 -26.33 16.59
CA ILE A 255 -7.65 -26.92 15.71
C ILE A 255 -6.92 -27.83 14.72
N ASN A 256 -6.95 -29.13 14.99
CA ASN A 256 -6.30 -30.13 14.14
C ASN A 256 -7.19 -30.49 12.94
N GLY A 257 -6.56 -30.65 11.77
CA GLY A 257 -7.23 -31.11 10.54
C GLY A 257 -8.07 -30.06 9.82
N TYR A 258 -7.99 -28.79 10.23
CA TYR A 258 -8.66 -27.67 9.56
C TYR A 258 -7.66 -26.58 9.17
N LYS A 259 -7.90 -25.98 8.01
CA LYS A 259 -7.13 -24.88 7.44
C LYS A 259 -8.07 -23.78 6.96
N ILE A 260 -7.53 -22.57 6.82
CA ILE A 260 -8.21 -21.46 6.15
C ILE A 260 -7.53 -21.27 4.80
N ASP A 261 -8.34 -21.06 3.75
CA ASP A 261 -7.82 -20.62 2.45
C ASP A 261 -7.19 -19.23 2.62
N PRO A 262 -5.89 -19.06 2.32
CA PRO A 262 -5.24 -17.76 2.41
C PRO A 262 -5.66 -16.79 1.29
N SER A 263 -6.60 -17.15 0.41
CA SER A 263 -7.08 -16.23 -0.63
C SER A 263 -7.63 -14.92 -0.03
N TYR A 264 -7.38 -13.82 -0.75
CA TYR A 264 -7.83 -12.49 -0.36
C TYR A 264 -9.34 -12.44 -0.13
N GLU A 265 -10.12 -13.08 -1.01
CA GLU A 265 -11.59 -13.10 -0.94
C GLU A 265 -12.07 -13.80 0.33
N HIS A 266 -11.51 -14.97 0.64
CA HIS A 266 -11.94 -15.77 1.79
C HIS A 266 -11.59 -15.09 3.12
N LEU A 267 -10.37 -14.56 3.24
CA LEU A 267 -9.94 -13.84 4.43
C LEU A 267 -10.66 -12.49 4.60
N SER A 268 -11.00 -11.80 3.50
CA SER A 268 -11.78 -10.56 3.58
C SER A 268 -13.16 -10.87 4.10
N LEU A 269 -13.83 -11.88 3.55
CA LEU A 269 -15.14 -12.32 4.00
C LEU A 269 -15.13 -12.72 5.48
N LEU A 270 -14.08 -13.42 5.93
CA LEU A 270 -13.90 -13.75 7.34
C LEU A 270 -13.83 -12.49 8.22
N LEU A 271 -13.00 -11.51 7.85
CA LEU A 271 -12.85 -10.28 8.64
C LEU A 271 -14.10 -9.39 8.60
N ASP A 272 -14.85 -9.39 7.50
CA ASP A 272 -16.07 -8.60 7.35
C ASP A 272 -17.25 -9.25 8.08
N THR A 273 -17.25 -10.58 8.18
CA THR A 273 -18.21 -11.35 8.99
C THR A 273 -17.95 -11.15 10.49
N PHE A 274 -16.68 -11.09 10.88
CA PHE A 274 -16.26 -11.08 12.28
C PHE A 274 -15.41 -9.84 12.58
N GLU A 275 -16.08 -8.71 12.81
CA GLU A 275 -15.45 -7.41 13.06
C GLU A 275 -14.47 -7.38 14.25
N GLU A 276 -14.58 -8.33 15.17
CA GLU A 276 -13.79 -8.39 16.40
C GLU A 276 -12.65 -9.42 16.38
N ILE A 277 -12.46 -10.13 15.26
CA ILE A 277 -11.37 -11.09 15.15
C ILE A 277 -10.05 -10.35 14.93
N HIS A 278 -9.07 -10.63 15.79
CA HIS A 278 -7.68 -10.27 15.49
C HIS A 278 -6.99 -11.45 14.84
N LEU A 279 -6.55 -11.24 13.60
CA LEU A 279 -5.74 -12.18 12.85
C LEU A 279 -4.26 -11.81 12.97
N LYS A 280 -3.42 -12.80 13.25
CA LYS A 280 -1.97 -12.66 13.14
C LYS A 280 -1.38 -13.93 12.55
N VAL A 281 -0.55 -13.80 11.51
CA VAL A 281 0.24 -14.92 11.04
C VAL A 281 1.57 -14.95 11.79
N ILE A 282 1.89 -16.12 12.31
CA ILE A 282 3.18 -16.40 12.95
C ILE A 282 3.97 -17.35 12.04
N PHE A 283 5.23 -17.01 11.85
CA PHE A 283 6.22 -17.85 11.19
C PHE A 283 7.13 -18.44 12.27
N SER A 284 7.38 -19.74 12.17
CA SER A 284 8.32 -20.46 13.03
C SER A 284 9.76 -20.30 12.56
#